data_AF-A0A955TMT0-F1
#
_entry.id   AF-A0A955TMT0-F1
#
_cell.length_a   1.000
_cell.length_b   1.000
_cell.length_c   1.000
_cell.angle_alpha   90.00
_cell.angle_beta   90.00
_cell.angle_gamma   90.00
#
_symmetry.space_group_name_H-M   'P 1'
#
loop_
_entity.id
_entity.type
_entity.pdbx_description
1 polymer ?
#
loop_
_entity_poly.entity_id
_entity_poly.type
_entity_poly.pdbx_seq_one_letter_code
_entity_poly.pdbx_strand_id
1 'polypeptide(L)'
;MIHPYIIGELACGTLKNRVEILTLLQALRLAQIPEHHEVLHVLESHSLFGKGLGWVDVSLLASAQLTGCTFWTADSALQKAASILGLQP
;
A
#
# COMPACT_ATOMS: atom_id res chain seq x y z
N MET A 1 -3.47 1.89 -10.75
CA MET A 1 -3.82 2.82 -9.65
C MET A 1 -2.58 3.00 -8.79
N ILE A 2 -2.49 4.08 -8.01
CA ILE A 2 -1.32 4.32 -7.16
C ILE A 2 -1.70 4.95 -5.81
N HIS A 3 -0.99 4.57 -4.76
CA HIS A 3 -1.12 5.20 -3.44
C HIS A 3 -0.04 6.27 -3.27
N PRO A 4 -0.34 7.45 -2.68
CA PRO A 4 0.65 8.53 -2.50
C PRO A 4 1.90 8.11 -1.71
N TYR A 5 1.78 7.16 -0.76
CA TYR A 5 2.93 6.66 -0.02
C TYR A 5 3.95 5.94 -0.91
N ILE A 6 3.51 5.23 -1.94
CA ILE A 6 4.44 4.60 -2.92
C ILE A 6 5.20 5.68 -3.69
N ILE A 7 4.54 6.77 -4.07
CA ILE A 7 5.19 7.91 -4.72
C ILE A 7 6.22 8.54 -3.78
N GLY A 8 5.86 8.73 -2.51
CA GLY A 8 6.76 9.25 -1.48
C GLY A 8 7.99 8.36 -1.24
N GLU A 9 7.79 7.04 -1.13
CA GLU A 9 8.86 6.06 -0.95
C GLU A 9 9.82 6.04 -2.14
N LEU A 10 9.29 6.01 -3.37
CA LEU A 10 10.09 6.11 -4.60
C LEU A 10 10.81 7.45 -4.71
N ALA A 11 10.19 8.53 -4.23
CA ALA A 11 10.81 9.85 -4.15
C ALA A 11 11.92 9.91 -3.08
N CYS A 12 11.93 9.07 -2.05
CA CYS A 12 13.07 8.98 -1.13
C CYS A 12 14.27 8.25 -1.75
N GLY A 13 14.03 7.38 -2.74
CA GLY A 13 15.07 6.61 -3.41
C GLY A 13 15.81 7.34 -4.54
N THR A 14 16.83 6.65 -5.08
CA THR A 14 17.59 7.09 -6.26
C THR A 14 16.95 6.55 -7.54
N LEU A 15 16.48 7.45 -8.40
CA LEU A 15 15.87 7.13 -9.69
C LEU A 15 16.64 7.84 -10.81
N LYS A 16 17.02 7.11 -11.88
CA LYS A 16 17.76 7.69 -13.02
C LYS A 16 16.98 8.81 -13.72
N ASN A 17 15.70 8.58 -14.02
CA ASN A 17 14.79 9.56 -14.64
C ASN A 17 13.78 10.08 -13.62
N ARG A 18 14.26 10.51 -12.44
CA ARG A 18 13.43 10.85 -11.28
C ARG A 18 12.22 11.73 -11.61
N VAL A 19 12.45 12.86 -12.30
CA VAL A 19 11.39 13.83 -12.59
C VAL A 19 10.30 13.19 -13.46
N GLU A 20 10.70 12.62 -14.59
CA GLU A 20 9.79 11.96 -15.53
C GLU A 20 8.98 10.84 -14.85
N ILE A 21 9.65 9.94 -14.11
CA ILE A 21 9.00 8.82 -13.42
C ILE A 21 7.98 9.35 -12.40
N LEU A 22 8.37 10.28 -11.53
CA LEU A 22 7.45 10.82 -10.52
C LEU A 22 6.27 11.57 -11.17
N THR A 23 6.48 12.27 -12.28
CA THR A 23 5.39 12.92 -13.03
C THR A 23 4.41 11.89 -13.60
N LEU A 24 4.93 10.83 -14.23
CA LEU A 24 4.08 9.76 -14.78
C LEU A 24 3.30 9.02 -13.68
N LEU A 25 3.93 8.75 -12.53
CA LEU A 25 3.27 8.11 -11.39
C LEU A 25 2.16 8.99 -10.81
N GLN A 26 2.38 10.30 -10.70
CA GLN A 26 1.36 11.25 -10.23
C GLN A 26 0.17 11.39 -11.19
N ALA A 27 0.34 11.04 -12.47
CA ALA A 27 -0.74 11.03 -13.46
C ALA A 27 -1.64 9.78 -13.37
N LEU A 28 -1.27 8.77 -12.58
CA LEU A 28 -2.08 7.57 -12.39
C LEU A 28 -3.30 7.86 -11.51
N ARG A 29 -4.38 7.09 -11.71
CA ARG A 29 -5.54 7.11 -10.82
C ARG A 29 -5.10 6.78 -9.39
N LEU A 30 -5.41 7.68 -8.45
CA LEU A 30 -5.15 7.49 -7.03
C LEU A 30 -6.04 6.39 -6.44
N ALA A 31 -5.47 5.55 -5.58
CA ALA A 31 -6.24 4.67 -4.70
C ALA A 31 -6.90 5.48 -3.58
N GLN A 32 -7.96 4.92 -2.98
CA GLN A 32 -8.59 5.56 -1.83
C GLN A 32 -7.60 5.61 -0.67
N ILE A 33 -7.49 6.76 -0.01
CA ILE A 33 -6.56 6.95 1.10
C ILE A 33 -7.35 6.69 2.38
N PRO A 34 -7.03 5.62 3.13
CA PRO A 34 -7.69 5.36 4.39
C PRO A 34 -7.35 6.45 5.41
N GLU A 35 -8.32 6.81 6.23
CA GLU A 35 -8.07 7.60 7.43
C GLU A 35 -7.26 6.79 8.43
N HIS A 36 -6.57 7.50 9.34
CA HIS A 36 -5.71 6.88 10.34
C HIS A 36 -6.45 5.81 11.17
N HIS A 37 -7.70 6.08 11.53
CA HIS A 37 -8.52 5.16 12.31
C HIS A 37 -8.94 3.90 11.51
N GLU A 38 -9.11 4.01 10.19
CA GLU A 38 -9.41 2.87 9.32
C GLU A 38 -8.20 1.94 9.19
N VAL A 39 -6.99 2.52 9.09
CA VAL A 39 -5.75 1.73 9.09
C VAL A 39 -5.57 0.99 10.41
N LEU A 40 -5.81 1.66 11.55
CA LEU A 40 -5.79 1.02 12.87
C LEU A 40 -6.84 -0.08 12.97
N HIS A 41 -8.04 0.15 12.45
CA HIS A 41 -9.09 -0.86 12.44
C HIS A 41 -8.63 -2.11 11.68
N VAL A 42 -8.03 -1.98 10.49
CA VAL A 42 -7.50 -3.10 9.71
C VAL A 42 -6.36 -3.81 10.45
N LEU A 43 -5.44 -3.06 11.07
CA LEU A 43 -4.34 -3.60 11.87
C LEU A 43 -4.84 -4.52 12.98
N GLU A 44 -5.82 -4.06 13.74
CA GLU A 44 -6.37 -4.77 14.92
C GLU A 44 -7.27 -5.93 14.50
N SER A 45 -8.24 -5.68 13.61
CA SER A 45 -9.26 -6.67 13.19
C SER A 45 -8.66 -7.91 12.52
N HIS A 46 -7.53 -7.77 11.83
CA HIS A 46 -6.83 -8.88 11.16
C HIS A 46 -5.54 -9.28 11.89
N SER A 47 -5.33 -8.75 13.09
CA SER A 47 -4.16 -8.97 13.95
C SER A 47 -2.85 -8.94 13.14
N LEU A 48 -2.66 -7.84 12.41
CA LEU A 48 -1.50 -7.67 11.51
C LEU A 48 -0.24 -7.19 12.26
N PHE A 49 -0.38 -6.80 13.53
CA PHE A 49 0.73 -6.44 14.40
C PHE A 49 1.72 -7.60 14.62
N GLY A 50 3.00 -7.28 14.78
CA GLY A 50 4.06 -8.27 15.03
C GLY A 50 4.41 -9.17 13.83
N LYS A 51 3.83 -8.94 12.65
CA LYS A 51 4.05 -9.75 11.44
C LYS A 51 5.16 -9.21 10.51
N GLY A 52 5.97 -8.27 11.00
CA GLY A 52 7.03 -7.62 10.21
C GLY A 52 6.52 -6.57 9.22
N LEU A 53 5.26 -6.14 9.35
CA LEU A 53 4.66 -5.08 8.53
C LEU A 53 4.89 -3.71 9.17
N GLY A 54 5.29 -2.73 8.36
CA GLY A 54 5.34 -1.33 8.73
C GLY A 54 3.97 -0.65 8.62
N TRP A 55 3.88 0.57 9.16
CA TRP A 55 2.66 1.39 9.07
C TRP A 55 2.22 1.65 7.62
N VAL A 56 3.18 1.88 6.73
CA VAL A 56 2.93 2.09 5.30
C VAL A 56 2.32 0.83 4.69
N ASP A 57 2.86 -0.35 4.99
CA ASP A 57 2.35 -1.63 4.49
C ASP A 57 0.88 -1.85 4.84
N VAL A 58 0.51 -1.59 6.10
CA VAL A 58 -0.87 -1.73 6.57
C VAL A 58 -1.77 -0.67 5.94
N SER A 59 -1.27 0.56 5.75
CA SER A 59 -2.00 1.62 5.05
C SER A 59 -2.29 1.25 3.59
N LEU A 60 -1.33 0.60 2.92
CA LEU A 60 -1.49 0.13 1.55
C LEU A 60 -2.51 -1.01 1.43
N LEU A 61 -2.49 -1.95 2.38
CA LEU A 61 -3.48 -3.04 2.45
C LEU A 61 -4.88 -2.50 2.72
N ALA A 62 -5.03 -1.57 3.67
CA ALA A 62 -6.30 -0.91 3.95
C ALA A 62 -6.81 -0.12 2.74
N SER A 63 -5.92 0.61 2.06
CA SER A 63 -6.24 1.33 0.82
C SER A 63 -6.74 0.38 -0.28
N ALA A 64 -6.09 -0.77 -0.46
CA ALA A 64 -6.50 -1.75 -1.45
C ALA A 64 -7.87 -2.37 -1.13
N GLN A 65 -8.15 -2.63 0.16
CA GLN A 65 -9.43 -3.12 0.63
C GLN A 65 -10.56 -2.09 0.40
N LEU A 66 -10.35 -0.83 0.78
CA LEU A 66 -11.32 0.27 0.54
C LEU A 66 -11.57 0.49 -0.95
N THR A 67 -10.51 0.40 -1.75
CA THR A 67 -10.57 0.58 -3.20
C THR A 67 -11.22 -0.62 -3.92
N GLY A 68 -11.26 -1.79 -3.29
CA GLY A 68 -11.74 -3.03 -3.89
C GLY A 68 -10.84 -3.54 -5.02
N CYS A 69 -9.51 -3.42 -4.87
CA CYS A 69 -8.55 -3.86 -5.89
C CYS A 69 -7.63 -4.97 -5.39
N THR A 70 -7.14 -5.80 -6.32
CA THR A 70 -6.12 -6.81 -6.03
C THR A 70 -4.80 -6.16 -5.64
N PHE A 71 -4.16 -6.68 -4.59
CA PHE A 71 -2.89 -6.23 -4.07
C PHE A 71 -1.76 -7.14 -4.53
N TRP A 72 -0.81 -6.57 -5.29
CA TRP A 72 0.36 -7.28 -5.79
C TRP A 72 1.60 -6.83 -5.04
N THR A 73 2.38 -7.78 -4.55
CA THR A 73 3.65 -7.51 -3.86
C THR A 73 4.63 -8.66 -4.08
N ALA A 74 5.92 -8.33 -4.08
CA ALA A 74 7.00 -9.31 -4.03
C ALA A 74 7.45 -9.60 -2.60
N ASP A 75 6.97 -8.83 -1.62
CA ASP A 75 7.29 -9.02 -0.21
C ASP A 75 6.42 -10.13 0.39
N SER A 76 7.07 -11.12 1.00
CA SER A 76 6.39 -12.31 1.54
C SER A 76 5.52 -12.04 2.76
N ALA A 77 5.81 -11.02 3.57
CA ALA A 77 5.01 -10.64 4.73
C ALA A 77 3.74 -9.92 4.29
N LEU A 78 3.88 -8.95 3.38
CA LEU A 78 2.75 -8.27 2.73
C LEU A 78 1.87 -9.26 1.96
N GLN A 79 2.47 -10.23 1.26
CA GLN A 79 1.73 -11.23 0.50
C GLN A 79 0.81 -12.05 1.41
N LYS A 80 1.33 -12.52 2.55
CA LYS A 80 0.54 -13.25 3.56
C LYS A 80 -0.60 -12.40 4.12
N ALA A 81 -0.33 -11.12 4.40
CA ALA A 81 -1.34 -10.20 4.90
C ALA A 81 -2.43 -9.92 3.86
N ALA A 82 -2.07 -9.74 2.59
CA ALA A 82 -3.01 -9.61 1.49
C ALA A 82 -3.88 -10.87 1.32
N SER A 83 -3.33 -12.08 1.51
CA SER A 83 -4.12 -13.32 1.53
C SER A 83 -5.15 -13.33 2.64
N ILE A 84 -4.78 -12.92 3.87
CA ILE A 84 -5.71 -12.85 5.02
C ILE A 84 -6.89 -11.91 4.71
N LEU A 85 -6.62 -10.82 4.00
CA LEU A 85 -7.62 -9.81 3.62
C LEU A 85 -8.40 -10.16 2.36
N GLY A 86 -8.11 -11.29 1.70
CA GLY A 86 -8.76 -11.68 0.43
C GLY A 86 -8.43 -10.74 -0.74
N LEU A 87 -7.26 -10.08 -0.72
CA LEU A 87 -6.84 -9.10 -1.72
C LEU A 87 -6.00 -9.71 -2.85
N GLN A 88 -5.90 -11.03 -2.93
CA GLN A 88 -5.18 -11.72 -4.00
C GLN A 88 -6.12 -12.09 -5.16
N PRO A 89 -5.60 -12.27 -6.38
CA PRO A 89 -6.36 -12.84 -7.49
C PRO A 89 -6.84 -14.26 -7.20
#